data_AF-A0A931APM5-F1
#
_entry.id   AF-A0A931APM5-F1
#
_cell.length_a   1.000
_cell.length_b   1.000
_cell.length_c   1.000
_cell.angle_alpha   90.00
_cell.angle_beta   90.00
_cell.angle_gamma   90.00
#
_symmetry.space_group_name_H-M   'P 1'
#
loop_
_entity.id
_entity.type
_entity.pdbx_description
1 polymer ?
#
loop_
_entity_poly.entity_id
_entity_poly.type
_entity_poly.pdbx_seq_one_letter_code
_entity_poly.pdbx_strand_id
1 'polypeptide(L)'
;MNINDYDIDVIQSGENYIMSESVNCKKNIIVENSIIFLKDLITSENVSARYDMVILGDCYAKEVQVNGNMICLGDLKVDRYIDVGGKLSVFGKSDIKKGIIEADIVFVGSCFLENTNINSNYIVKGDDNGECKNFKLDFGYEDIQKFLKGQGSLNYSLDNSLLLQNKIKKYIKRSEGDLEFDGINILLKKLSKFNHEFKEAYKFYSKVSELSFLNKITEVNDLFDLLIIQEEIPEFISNIGLVNDVLNHFIKNKNNVQIKKINLDNIDIKKLSKMIYLLKKNKKNLDNELYENLSDKLLNEAINYLN
;
A
#
# COMPACT_ATOMS: atom_id res chain seq x y z
N MET A 1 33.83 -24.99 -8.11
CA MET A 1 35.27 -24.74 -7.94
C MET A 1 35.40 -24.06 -6.60
N ASN A 2 36.27 -24.52 -5.72
CA ASN A 2 36.40 -23.93 -4.40
C ASN A 2 37.33 -22.73 -4.49
N ILE A 3 37.11 -21.72 -3.65
CA ILE A 3 37.93 -20.49 -3.63
C ILE A 3 39.44 -20.78 -3.48
N ASN A 4 39.79 -21.91 -2.87
CA ASN A 4 41.16 -22.38 -2.74
C ASN A 4 41.86 -22.67 -4.09
N ASP A 5 41.12 -22.71 -5.20
CA ASP A 5 41.64 -23.04 -6.54
C ASP A 5 42.01 -21.80 -7.39
N TYR A 6 42.03 -20.58 -6.82
CA TYR A 6 42.36 -19.34 -7.54
C TYR A 6 43.80 -18.87 -7.28
N ASP A 7 44.52 -18.49 -8.34
CA ASP A 7 45.75 -17.66 -8.31
C ASP A 7 45.42 -16.18 -7.99
N ILE A 8 44.48 -15.95 -7.08
CA ILE A 8 44.07 -14.61 -6.64
C ILE A 8 44.58 -14.43 -5.21
N ASP A 9 44.94 -13.19 -4.84
CA ASP A 9 45.30 -12.85 -3.47
C ASP A 9 44.09 -13.03 -2.53
N VAL A 10 43.97 -14.24 -1.97
CA VAL A 10 42.98 -14.60 -0.96
C VAL A 10 43.61 -14.47 0.42
N ILE A 11 43.09 -13.55 1.23
CA ILE A 11 43.49 -13.43 2.64
C ILE A 11 42.49 -14.22 3.48
N GLN A 12 42.96 -15.26 4.15
CA GLN A 12 42.16 -16.01 5.12
C GLN A 12 42.38 -15.45 6.52
N SER A 13 41.30 -15.04 7.19
CA SER A 13 41.32 -14.61 8.60
C SER A 13 40.40 -15.52 9.41
N GLY A 14 41.00 -16.44 10.16
CA GLY A 14 40.25 -17.53 10.80
C GLY A 14 39.61 -18.44 9.75
N GLU A 15 38.28 -18.59 9.80
CA GLU A 15 37.49 -19.34 8.81
C GLU A 15 36.96 -18.45 7.67
N ASN A 16 37.12 -17.13 7.74
CA ASN A 16 36.56 -16.21 6.74
C ASN A 16 37.56 -15.85 5.66
N TYR A 17 37.05 -15.57 4.46
CA TYR A 17 37.86 -15.23 3.30
C TYR A 17 37.71 -13.75 2.90
N ILE A 18 38.80 -13.14 2.47
CA ILE A 18 38.81 -11.83 1.82
C ILE A 18 39.47 -11.99 0.44
N MET A 19 38.75 -11.61 -0.60
CA MET A 19 39.22 -11.54 -1.98
C MET A 19 39.56 -10.09 -2.31
N SER A 20 40.85 -9.79 -2.50
CA SER A 20 41.29 -8.41 -2.79
C SER A 20 41.15 -8.01 -4.25
N GLU A 21 41.17 -8.98 -5.17
CA GLU A 21 41.01 -8.73 -6.60
C GLU A 21 39.59 -9.01 -7.09
N SER A 22 39.24 -8.39 -8.22
CA SER A 22 37.98 -8.68 -8.89
C SER A 22 37.98 -10.13 -9.36
N VAL A 23 36.90 -10.85 -9.07
CA VAL A 23 36.71 -12.21 -9.56
C VAL A 23 35.91 -12.14 -10.85
N ASN A 24 36.54 -12.45 -11.98
CA ASN A 24 35.87 -12.55 -13.27
C ASN A 24 36.06 -13.95 -13.86
N CYS A 25 35.03 -14.79 -13.79
CA CYS A 25 35.15 -16.19 -14.23
C CYS A 25 33.87 -16.77 -14.81
N LYS A 26 34.00 -17.88 -15.55
CA LYS A 26 32.88 -18.61 -16.14
C LYS A 26 32.56 -19.92 -15.40
N LYS A 27 32.65 -19.91 -14.06
CA LYS A 27 32.56 -21.10 -13.22
C LYS A 27 31.78 -20.82 -11.95
N ASN A 28 31.19 -21.88 -11.38
CA ASN A 28 30.54 -21.80 -10.06
C ASN A 28 31.55 -21.40 -8.98
N ILE A 29 31.17 -20.39 -8.19
CA ILE A 29 31.89 -19.93 -7.01
C ILE A 29 31.17 -20.49 -5.78
N ILE A 30 31.89 -21.30 -5.02
CA ILE A 30 31.36 -21.94 -3.81
C ILE A 30 32.25 -21.52 -2.64
N VAL A 31 31.62 -20.89 -1.65
CA VAL A 31 32.27 -20.42 -0.43
C VAL A 31 31.67 -21.18 0.76
N GLU A 32 32.48 -22.03 1.38
CA GLU A 32 32.03 -22.82 2.53
C GLU A 32 31.95 -22.02 3.84
N ASN A 33 32.41 -20.76 3.84
CA ASN A 33 32.39 -19.85 5.00
C ASN A 33 31.86 -18.45 4.60
N SER A 34 32.01 -17.45 5.48
CA SER A 34 31.74 -16.06 5.10
C SER A 34 32.86 -15.50 4.23
N ILE A 35 32.51 -14.58 3.33
CA ILE A 35 33.45 -13.95 2.40
C ILE A 35 33.21 -12.46 2.22
N ILE A 36 34.30 -11.73 2.03
CA ILE A 36 34.31 -10.34 1.57
C ILE A 36 35.05 -10.25 0.24
N PHE A 37 34.37 -9.79 -0.80
CA PHE A 37 34.98 -9.36 -2.05
C PHE A 37 35.22 -7.85 -1.97
N LEU A 38 36.48 -7.43 -1.98
CA LEU A 38 36.84 -6.00 -1.91
C LEU A 38 36.59 -5.26 -3.23
N LYS A 39 36.32 -6.00 -4.31
CA LYS A 39 36.02 -5.49 -5.65
C LYS A 39 34.86 -6.28 -6.27
N ASP A 40 34.79 -6.31 -7.59
CA ASP A 40 33.68 -6.92 -8.33
C ASP A 40 33.70 -8.46 -8.27
N LEU A 41 32.50 -9.03 -8.25
CA LEU A 41 32.23 -10.45 -8.38
C LEU A 41 31.40 -10.68 -9.65
N ILE A 42 32.07 -11.08 -10.72
CA ILE A 42 31.45 -11.27 -12.04
C ILE A 42 31.61 -12.72 -12.46
N THR A 43 30.50 -13.43 -12.57
CA THR A 43 30.48 -14.77 -13.14
C THR A 43 29.27 -15.05 -14.04
N SER A 44 29.47 -15.87 -15.07
CA SER A 44 28.36 -16.35 -15.91
C SER A 44 27.60 -17.53 -15.28
N GLU A 45 28.05 -18.03 -14.13
CA GLU A 45 27.50 -19.21 -13.46
C GLU A 45 26.98 -18.85 -12.05
N ASN A 46 26.87 -19.84 -11.17
CA ASN A 46 26.25 -19.68 -9.86
C ASN A 46 27.26 -19.25 -8.79
N VAL A 47 26.79 -18.46 -7.82
CA VAL A 47 27.55 -18.08 -6.62
C VAL A 47 26.82 -18.62 -5.39
N SER A 48 27.56 -19.25 -4.49
CA SER A 48 27.02 -19.71 -3.21
C SER A 48 27.95 -19.39 -2.05
N ALA A 49 27.38 -18.95 -0.92
CA ALA A 49 28.08 -18.84 0.35
C ALA A 49 27.28 -19.48 1.50
N ARG A 50 27.97 -20.26 2.33
CA ARG A 50 27.35 -20.95 3.46
C ARG A 50 26.93 -20.01 4.60
N TYR A 51 27.59 -18.87 4.76
CA TYR A 51 27.29 -17.86 5.78
C TYR A 51 27.07 -16.50 5.11
N ASP A 52 27.78 -15.44 5.54
CA ASP A 52 27.60 -14.09 5.03
C ASP A 52 28.45 -13.80 3.79
N MET A 53 27.94 -12.95 2.90
CA MET A 53 28.66 -12.49 1.72
C MET A 53 28.62 -10.96 1.64
N VAL A 54 29.79 -10.34 1.56
CA VAL A 54 29.94 -8.89 1.34
C VAL A 54 30.69 -8.65 0.05
N ILE A 55 30.17 -7.77 -0.80
CA ILE A 55 30.75 -7.40 -2.08
C ILE A 55 30.81 -5.88 -2.12
N LEU A 56 32.01 -5.32 -2.16
CA LEU A 56 32.21 -3.87 -2.19
C LEU A 56 32.09 -3.28 -3.61
N GLY A 57 32.21 -4.11 -4.64
CA GLY A 57 31.97 -3.74 -6.04
C GLY A 57 30.64 -4.26 -6.59
N ASP A 58 30.60 -4.47 -7.90
CA ASP A 58 29.45 -5.04 -8.60
C ASP A 58 29.36 -6.56 -8.42
N CYS A 59 28.14 -7.11 -8.46
CA CYS A 59 27.90 -8.55 -8.41
C CYS A 59 27.01 -8.99 -9.57
N TYR A 60 27.57 -9.73 -10.52
CA TYR A 60 26.83 -10.30 -11.65
C TYR A 60 26.94 -11.83 -11.63
N ALA A 61 25.80 -12.51 -11.56
CA ALA A 61 25.74 -13.97 -11.51
C ALA A 61 24.47 -14.52 -12.15
N LYS A 62 24.49 -15.80 -12.49
CA LYS A 62 23.29 -16.51 -12.96
C LYS A 62 22.33 -16.78 -11.82
N GLU A 63 22.84 -17.35 -10.74
CA GLU A 63 22.12 -17.61 -9.50
C GLU A 63 23.00 -17.23 -8.30
N VAL A 64 22.38 -16.73 -7.23
CA VAL A 64 23.07 -16.37 -5.98
C VAL A 64 22.35 -17.05 -4.82
N GLN A 65 23.09 -17.79 -4.00
CA GLN A 65 22.57 -18.39 -2.77
C GLN A 65 23.46 -18.06 -1.58
N VAL A 66 22.91 -17.41 -0.56
CA VAL A 66 23.63 -17.00 0.64
C VAL A 66 22.79 -17.36 1.86
N ASN A 67 23.24 -18.30 2.70
CA ASN A 67 22.40 -18.69 3.85
C ASN A 67 22.38 -17.60 4.94
N GLY A 68 23.43 -16.77 5.01
CA GLY A 68 23.50 -15.61 5.89
C GLY A 68 23.03 -14.33 5.20
N ASN A 69 23.64 -13.21 5.57
CA ASN A 69 23.37 -11.90 5.00
C ASN A 69 24.17 -11.69 3.71
N MET A 70 23.58 -10.96 2.77
CA MET A 70 24.26 -10.51 1.56
C MET A 70 24.29 -8.97 1.52
N ILE A 71 25.47 -8.40 1.33
CA ILE A 71 25.66 -6.96 1.14
C ILE A 71 26.39 -6.74 -0.19
N CYS A 72 25.81 -5.94 -1.08
CA CYS A 72 26.41 -5.53 -2.35
C CYS A 72 26.43 -3.99 -2.41
N LEU A 73 27.61 -3.37 -2.42
CA LEU A 73 27.71 -1.91 -2.49
C LEU A 73 27.58 -1.37 -3.92
N GLY A 74 27.95 -2.15 -4.93
CA GLY A 74 27.75 -1.84 -6.35
C GLY A 74 26.45 -2.39 -6.90
N ASP A 75 26.40 -2.51 -8.23
CA ASP A 75 25.24 -3.01 -8.97
C ASP A 75 25.11 -4.53 -8.78
N LEU A 76 23.90 -5.01 -8.47
CA LEU A 76 23.56 -6.42 -8.36
C LEU A 76 22.72 -6.85 -9.56
N LYS A 77 23.22 -7.81 -10.34
CA LYS A 77 22.46 -8.47 -11.40
C LYS A 77 22.42 -9.98 -11.21
N VAL A 78 21.22 -10.52 -11.11
CA VAL A 78 20.98 -11.96 -10.98
C VAL A 78 20.00 -12.44 -12.04
N ASP A 79 20.53 -13.16 -13.02
CA ASP A 79 19.82 -13.48 -14.25
C ASP A 79 18.68 -14.52 -14.08
N ARG A 80 18.73 -15.36 -13.05
CA ARG A 80 17.74 -16.44 -12.86
C ARG A 80 17.13 -16.46 -11.48
N TYR A 81 17.92 -16.51 -10.42
CA TYR A 81 17.38 -16.72 -9.07
C TYR A 81 18.33 -16.25 -7.96
N ILE A 82 17.82 -15.53 -6.96
CA ILE A 82 18.52 -15.20 -5.72
C ILE A 82 17.82 -15.81 -4.50
N ASP A 83 18.60 -16.35 -3.57
CA ASP A 83 18.15 -16.88 -2.28
C ASP A 83 19.05 -16.35 -1.17
N VAL A 84 18.48 -15.56 -0.26
CA VAL A 84 19.21 -15.03 0.89
C VAL A 84 18.45 -15.38 2.16
N GLY A 85 19.04 -16.25 2.99
CA GLY A 85 18.46 -16.67 4.27
C GLY A 85 18.48 -15.57 5.33
N GLY A 86 19.42 -14.61 5.21
CA GLY A 86 19.49 -13.40 6.02
C GLY A 86 19.01 -12.15 5.28
N LYS A 87 19.55 -11.00 5.70
CA LYS A 87 19.24 -9.69 5.12
C LYS A 87 19.93 -9.52 3.76
N LEU A 88 19.20 -9.01 2.75
CA LEU A 88 19.80 -8.53 1.50
C LEU A 88 19.90 -7.00 1.50
N SER A 89 21.11 -6.46 1.34
CA SER A 89 21.34 -5.02 1.20
C SER A 89 22.09 -4.71 -0.08
N VAL A 90 21.53 -3.89 -0.97
CA VAL A 90 22.17 -3.46 -2.22
C VAL A 90 22.13 -1.94 -2.32
N PHE A 91 23.28 -1.33 -2.64
CA PHE A 91 23.44 0.13 -2.68
C PHE A 91 23.70 0.70 -4.08
N GLY A 92 23.84 -0.18 -5.08
CA GLY A 92 23.78 0.17 -6.50
C GLY A 92 22.47 -0.26 -7.14
N LYS A 93 22.46 -0.29 -8.47
CA LYS A 93 21.32 -0.76 -9.26
C LYS A 93 21.09 -2.24 -9.04
N SER A 94 19.84 -2.65 -8.97
CA SER A 94 19.47 -4.06 -8.80
C SER A 94 18.61 -4.54 -9.95
N ASP A 95 18.99 -5.63 -10.60
CA ASP A 95 18.25 -6.34 -11.64
C ASP A 95 18.17 -7.83 -11.30
N ILE A 96 17.04 -8.24 -10.70
CA ILE A 96 16.83 -9.58 -10.14
C ILE A 96 15.58 -10.19 -10.77
N LYS A 97 15.72 -11.31 -11.49
CA LYS A 97 14.57 -11.92 -12.21
C LYS A 97 13.62 -12.75 -11.34
N LYS A 98 14.12 -13.31 -10.25
CA LYS A 98 13.36 -14.13 -9.29
C LYS A 98 14.15 -14.21 -7.98
N GLY A 99 13.47 -14.27 -6.85
CA GLY A 99 14.14 -14.59 -5.59
C GLY A 99 13.25 -14.99 -4.43
N ILE A 100 13.87 -15.54 -3.40
CA ILE A 100 13.29 -15.73 -2.06
C ILE A 100 14.24 -15.05 -1.09
N ILE A 101 13.71 -14.14 -0.26
CA ILE A 101 14.50 -13.46 0.76
C ILE A 101 13.76 -13.62 2.08
N GLU A 102 14.40 -14.34 3.01
CA GLU A 102 13.76 -14.77 4.26
C GLU A 102 13.70 -13.66 5.32
N ALA A 103 14.60 -12.65 5.22
CA ALA A 103 14.66 -11.53 6.15
C ALA A 103 14.56 -10.16 5.45
N ASP A 104 15.01 -9.09 6.13
CA ASP A 104 14.83 -7.70 5.68
C ASP A 104 15.56 -7.39 4.37
N ILE A 105 15.03 -6.44 3.62
CA ILE A 105 15.62 -5.96 2.37
C ILE A 105 15.92 -4.46 2.45
N VAL A 106 17.10 -4.06 1.98
CA VAL A 106 17.44 -2.65 1.74
C VAL A 106 17.99 -2.48 0.34
N PHE A 107 17.28 -1.76 -0.52
CA PHE A 107 17.77 -1.29 -1.81
C PHE A 107 17.97 0.23 -1.75
N VAL A 108 19.16 0.70 -2.10
CA VAL A 108 19.47 2.12 -2.29
C VAL A 108 19.94 2.26 -3.73
N GLY A 109 19.23 3.01 -4.56
CA GLY A 109 19.43 3.06 -6.01
C GLY A 109 18.22 2.53 -6.80
N SER A 110 18.36 2.40 -8.11
CA SER A 110 17.30 1.85 -8.96
C SER A 110 17.17 0.33 -8.76
N CYS A 111 15.94 -0.17 -8.73
CA CYS A 111 15.68 -1.58 -8.42
C CYS A 111 14.59 -2.14 -9.34
N PHE A 112 14.90 -3.28 -9.95
CA PHE A 112 14.02 -4.11 -10.74
C PHE A 112 13.99 -5.52 -10.14
N LEU A 113 12.86 -5.91 -9.54
CA LEU A 113 12.63 -7.23 -8.98
C LEU A 113 11.46 -7.88 -9.71
N GLU A 114 11.72 -8.96 -10.44
CA GLU A 114 10.68 -9.79 -11.03
C GLU A 114 10.43 -11.01 -10.14
N ASN A 115 9.15 -11.41 -9.98
CA ASN A 115 8.71 -12.64 -9.29
C ASN A 115 9.48 -13.00 -8.00
N THR A 116 9.77 -12.01 -7.15
CA THR A 116 10.56 -12.17 -5.92
C THR A 116 9.63 -12.20 -4.71
N ASN A 117 9.76 -13.24 -3.88
CA ASN A 117 9.04 -13.36 -2.62
C ASN A 117 9.89 -12.80 -1.48
N ILE A 118 9.32 -11.86 -0.72
CA ILE A 118 9.99 -11.16 0.37
C ILE A 118 9.19 -11.47 1.64
N ASN A 119 9.77 -12.25 2.55
CA ASN A 119 9.07 -12.71 3.75
C ASN A 119 9.22 -11.75 4.95
N SER A 120 9.80 -10.55 4.76
CA SER A 120 10.07 -9.57 5.82
C SER A 120 9.87 -8.10 5.38
N ASN A 121 10.31 -7.15 6.22
CA ASN A 121 10.27 -5.72 5.92
C ASN A 121 11.22 -5.36 4.77
N TYR A 122 10.87 -4.34 4.00
CA TYR A 122 11.69 -3.86 2.88
C TYR A 122 11.81 -2.33 2.92
N ILE A 123 12.97 -1.82 2.50
CA ILE A 123 13.26 -0.40 2.31
C ILE A 123 13.88 -0.25 0.92
N VAL A 124 13.29 0.56 0.05
CA VAL A 124 13.79 0.90 -1.29
C VAL A 124 13.86 2.42 -1.32
N LYS A 125 15.07 2.96 -1.37
CA LYS A 125 15.35 4.37 -1.58
C LYS A 125 15.84 4.54 -3.01
N GLY A 126 14.99 5.05 -3.89
CA GLY A 126 15.38 5.34 -5.28
C GLY A 126 16.48 6.41 -5.35
N ASP A 127 17.24 6.40 -6.45
CA ASP A 127 18.05 7.56 -6.86
C ASP A 127 17.14 8.69 -7.39
N ASP A 128 17.71 9.86 -7.69
CA ASP A 128 16.98 11.07 -8.13
C ASP A 128 16.12 10.88 -9.41
N ASN A 129 16.22 9.72 -10.09
CA ASN A 129 15.40 9.34 -11.24
C ASN A 129 14.26 8.35 -10.91
N GLY A 130 14.12 7.92 -9.66
CA GLY A 130 12.86 7.67 -8.98
C GLY A 130 11.87 6.63 -9.55
N GLU A 131 12.25 5.78 -10.50
CA GLU A 131 11.35 4.79 -11.08
C GLU A 131 11.71 3.36 -10.65
N CYS A 132 11.04 2.88 -9.61
CA CYS A 132 10.95 1.45 -9.33
C CYS A 132 9.85 0.87 -10.24
N LYS A 133 10.18 0.62 -11.51
CA LYS A 133 9.27 0.03 -12.49
C LYS A 133 9.11 -1.46 -12.21
N ASN A 134 7.86 -1.90 -12.05
CA ASN A 134 7.47 -3.30 -11.83
C ASN A 134 7.86 -3.89 -10.46
N PHE A 135 7.63 -3.15 -9.37
CA PHE A 135 7.59 -3.74 -8.04
C PHE A 135 6.33 -4.63 -7.92
N LYS A 136 6.45 -5.92 -8.28
CA LYS A 136 5.41 -6.91 -8.03
C LYS A 136 5.63 -7.50 -6.64
N LEU A 137 5.20 -6.77 -5.61
CA LEU A 137 4.92 -7.39 -4.32
C LEU A 137 3.72 -8.32 -4.53
N ASP A 138 3.97 -9.62 -4.57
CA ASP A 138 2.93 -10.59 -4.32
C ASP A 138 2.63 -10.60 -2.82
N PHE A 139 2.01 -9.52 -2.35
CA PHE A 139 1.24 -9.57 -1.12
C PHE A 139 0.18 -10.66 -1.31
N GLY A 140 0.37 -11.77 -0.61
CA GLY A 140 -0.68 -12.73 -0.36
C GLY A 140 -1.75 -12.11 0.52
N TYR A 141 -2.90 -12.77 0.58
CA TYR A 141 -3.98 -12.40 1.48
C TYR A 141 -3.52 -12.38 2.95
N GLU A 142 -2.60 -13.29 3.29
CA GLU A 142 -2.01 -13.42 4.62
C GLU A 142 -1.11 -12.24 5.01
N ASP A 143 -0.38 -11.63 4.07
CA ASP A 143 0.52 -10.51 4.36
C ASP A 143 -0.26 -9.24 4.66
N ILE A 144 -1.38 -9.04 3.95
CA ILE A 144 -2.37 -8.02 4.31
C ILE A 144 -2.86 -8.32 5.73
N GLN A 145 -3.32 -9.53 6.03
CA GLN A 145 -3.80 -9.88 7.39
C GLN A 145 -2.75 -9.66 8.50
N LYS A 146 -1.47 -10.00 8.26
CA LYS A 146 -0.36 -9.76 9.20
C LYS A 146 -0.15 -8.26 9.44
N PHE A 147 -0.12 -7.45 8.39
CA PHE A 147 -0.10 -6.00 8.52
C PHE A 147 -1.30 -5.48 9.33
N LEU A 148 -2.49 -6.03 9.09
CA LEU A 148 -3.71 -5.64 9.80
C LEU A 148 -3.68 -5.99 11.29
N LYS A 149 -3.02 -7.09 11.66
CA LYS A 149 -2.77 -7.49 13.06
C LYS A 149 -1.64 -6.69 13.72
N GLY A 150 -1.04 -5.73 13.03
CA GLY A 150 0.11 -4.96 13.52
C GLY A 150 1.41 -5.77 13.55
N GLN A 151 1.44 -6.92 12.88
CA GLN A 151 2.58 -7.85 12.80
C GLN A 151 3.45 -7.58 11.56
N GLY A 152 3.48 -6.34 11.07
CA GLY A 152 4.31 -5.94 9.93
C GLY A 152 4.25 -4.42 9.69
N SER A 153 5.26 -3.88 9.00
CA SER A 153 5.30 -2.46 8.61
C SER A 153 5.18 -2.30 7.10
N LEU A 154 4.03 -1.76 6.62
CA LEU A 154 3.97 -1.16 5.28
C LEU A 154 4.51 0.25 5.38
N ASN A 155 5.84 0.39 5.35
CA ASN A 155 6.49 1.69 5.19
C ASN A 155 6.77 1.95 3.71
N TYR A 156 5.72 2.15 2.93
CA TYR A 156 5.83 2.71 1.58
C TYR A 156 4.81 3.81 1.35
N SER A 157 5.21 4.78 0.52
CA SER A 157 4.32 5.71 -0.16
C SER A 157 3.27 4.88 -0.93
N LEU A 158 2.13 4.68 -0.27
CA LEU A 158 0.95 4.03 -0.86
C LEU A 158 0.41 4.87 -2.03
N ASP A 159 0.85 6.13 -2.12
CA ASP A 159 0.59 7.08 -3.19
C ASP A 159 1.09 6.61 -4.57
N ASN A 160 2.15 5.78 -4.66
CA ASN A 160 2.77 5.47 -5.95
C ASN A 160 2.43 4.09 -6.55
N SER A 161 1.69 3.22 -5.85
CA SER A 161 1.37 1.86 -6.36
C SER A 161 -0.13 1.62 -6.56
N LEU A 162 -0.63 1.96 -7.76
CA LEU A 162 -2.00 1.68 -8.19
C LEU A 162 -2.37 0.19 -8.07
N LEU A 163 -1.41 -0.71 -8.31
CA LEU A 163 -1.61 -2.15 -8.17
C LEU A 163 -1.91 -2.56 -6.73
N LEU A 164 -1.17 -2.02 -5.77
CA LEU A 164 -1.37 -2.29 -4.35
C LEU A 164 -2.72 -1.73 -3.89
N GLN A 165 -3.03 -0.49 -4.28
CA GLN A 165 -4.34 0.11 -4.01
C GLN A 165 -5.47 -0.80 -4.53
N ASN A 166 -5.36 -1.32 -5.75
CA ASN A 166 -6.36 -2.23 -6.33
C ASN A 166 -6.46 -3.57 -5.59
N LYS A 167 -5.34 -4.15 -5.13
CA LYS A 167 -5.35 -5.38 -4.31
C LYS A 167 -6.04 -5.12 -2.96
N ILE A 168 -5.75 -4.00 -2.30
CA ILE A 168 -6.38 -3.60 -1.03
C ILE A 168 -7.89 -3.36 -1.21
N LYS A 169 -8.29 -2.65 -2.27
CA LYS A 169 -9.72 -2.44 -2.60
C LYS A 169 -10.46 -3.76 -2.77
N LYS A 170 -9.86 -4.72 -3.49
CA LYS A 170 -10.40 -6.09 -3.63
C LYS A 170 -10.46 -6.85 -2.31
N TYR A 171 -9.47 -6.66 -1.43
CA TYR A 171 -9.46 -7.26 -0.10
C TYR A 171 -10.61 -6.74 0.77
N ILE A 172 -10.78 -5.42 0.85
CA ILE A 172 -11.87 -4.77 1.59
C ILE A 172 -13.22 -5.35 1.15
N LYS A 173 -13.46 -5.42 -0.16
CA LYS A 173 -14.71 -5.96 -0.72
C LYS A 173 -14.97 -7.41 -0.34
N ARG A 174 -13.96 -8.27 -0.39
CA ARG A 174 -14.09 -9.69 -0.03
C ARG A 174 -14.26 -9.89 1.48
N SER A 175 -13.65 -9.02 2.27
CA SER A 175 -13.68 -9.10 3.72
C SER A 175 -15.04 -8.72 4.32
N GLU A 176 -15.97 -8.19 3.51
CA GLU A 176 -17.33 -7.88 3.96
C GLU A 176 -18.10 -9.09 4.51
N GLY A 177 -17.82 -10.30 4.02
CA GLY A 177 -18.42 -11.52 4.57
C GLY A 177 -17.76 -12.04 5.85
N ASP A 178 -16.52 -11.62 6.10
CA ASP A 178 -15.66 -12.19 7.16
C ASP A 178 -15.38 -11.22 8.31
N LEU A 179 -15.50 -9.90 8.07
CA LEU A 179 -15.27 -8.84 9.04
C LEU A 179 -16.57 -8.16 9.43
N GLU A 180 -16.76 -7.96 10.73
CA GLU A 180 -17.79 -7.05 11.25
C GLU A 180 -17.50 -5.60 10.80
N PHE A 181 -18.53 -4.74 10.82
CA PHE A 181 -18.46 -3.35 10.37
C PHE A 181 -17.29 -2.57 10.98
N ASP A 182 -17.03 -2.79 12.27
CA ASP A 182 -15.93 -2.16 12.99
C ASP A 182 -14.56 -2.58 12.43
N GLY A 183 -14.44 -3.81 11.92
CA GLY A 183 -13.24 -4.32 11.29
C GLY A 183 -12.87 -3.56 10.01
N ILE A 184 -13.86 -3.32 9.13
CA ILE A 184 -13.66 -2.52 7.90
C ILE A 184 -13.35 -1.07 8.25
N ASN A 185 -14.02 -0.52 9.26
CA ASN A 185 -13.80 0.86 9.68
C ASN A 185 -12.37 1.06 10.24
N ILE A 186 -11.91 0.16 11.11
CA ILE A 186 -10.53 0.15 11.62
C ILE A 186 -9.52 0.01 10.47
N LEU A 187 -9.80 -0.87 9.50
CA LEU A 187 -8.98 -1.07 8.32
C LEU A 187 -8.80 0.23 7.51
N LEU A 188 -9.91 0.87 7.15
CA LEU A 188 -9.89 2.13 6.41
C LEU A 188 -9.21 3.26 7.20
N LYS A 189 -9.39 3.31 8.52
CA LYS A 189 -8.70 4.28 9.42
C LYS A 189 -7.19 4.09 9.43
N LYS A 190 -6.71 2.85 9.35
CA LYS A 190 -5.28 2.58 9.22
C LYS A 190 -4.79 3.04 7.84
N LEU A 191 -5.49 2.65 6.78
CA LEU A 191 -5.15 2.98 5.39
C LEU A 191 -5.18 4.49 5.09
N SER A 192 -6.05 5.25 5.75
CA SER A 192 -6.17 6.70 5.57
C SER A 192 -4.91 7.49 5.94
N LYS A 193 -4.01 6.88 6.72
CA LYS A 193 -2.72 7.50 7.08
C LYS A 193 -1.74 7.51 5.90
N PHE A 194 -1.96 6.66 4.91
CA PHE A 194 -0.99 6.39 3.87
C PHE A 194 -1.33 7.01 2.51
N ASN A 195 -2.60 7.35 2.26
CA ASN A 195 -3.04 7.87 0.97
C ASN A 195 -4.37 8.65 1.07
N HIS A 196 -4.51 9.69 0.25
CA HIS A 196 -5.68 10.58 0.25
C HIS A 196 -6.99 9.87 -0.17
N GLU A 197 -6.96 8.98 -1.16
CA GLU A 197 -8.14 8.23 -1.59
C GLU A 197 -8.71 7.38 -0.44
N PHE A 198 -7.85 6.68 0.31
CA PHE A 198 -8.28 5.92 1.48
C PHE A 198 -8.73 6.80 2.65
N LYS A 199 -8.22 8.04 2.74
CA LYS A 199 -8.70 9.02 3.71
C LYS A 199 -10.12 9.47 3.42
N GLU A 200 -10.44 9.78 2.17
CA GLU A 200 -11.82 10.09 1.77
C GLU A 200 -12.71 8.86 1.91
N ALA A 201 -12.24 7.68 1.51
CA ALA A 201 -12.96 6.42 1.69
C ALA A 201 -13.32 6.13 3.16
N TYR A 202 -12.37 6.33 4.08
CA TYR A 202 -12.61 6.20 5.52
C TYR A 202 -13.68 7.17 6.02
N LYS A 203 -13.61 8.44 5.58
CA LYS A 203 -14.58 9.47 5.95
C LYS A 203 -16.00 9.09 5.51
N PHE A 204 -16.17 8.67 4.24
CA PHE A 204 -17.46 8.23 3.73
C PHE A 204 -17.96 6.98 4.45
N TYR A 205 -17.13 5.95 4.58
CA TYR A 205 -17.51 4.70 5.22
C TYR A 205 -17.88 4.89 6.70
N SER A 206 -17.12 5.69 7.44
CA SER A 206 -17.43 6.01 8.85
C SER A 206 -18.80 6.65 8.99
N LYS A 207 -19.10 7.65 8.15
CA LYS A 207 -20.40 8.34 8.19
C LYS A 207 -21.55 7.41 7.78
N VAL A 208 -21.35 6.56 6.77
CA VAL A 208 -22.34 5.55 6.39
C VAL A 208 -22.60 4.56 7.53
N SER A 209 -21.54 4.12 8.21
CA SER A 209 -21.65 3.24 9.38
C SER A 209 -22.46 3.91 10.50
N GLU A 210 -22.21 5.18 10.83
CA GLU A 210 -23.02 5.94 11.80
C GLU A 210 -24.50 6.00 11.40
N LEU A 211 -24.78 6.29 10.13
CA LEU A 211 -26.14 6.40 9.61
C LEU A 211 -26.86 5.05 9.53
N SER A 212 -26.12 3.94 9.43
CA SER A 212 -26.69 2.59 9.39
C SER A 212 -27.44 2.21 10.67
N PHE A 213 -27.10 2.82 11.80
CA PHE A 213 -27.78 2.61 13.09
C PHE A 213 -29.08 3.42 13.20
N LEU A 214 -29.34 4.34 12.28
CA LEU A 214 -30.55 5.15 12.29
C LEU A 214 -31.69 4.41 11.60
N ASN A 215 -32.81 4.29 12.30
CA ASN A 215 -34.05 3.78 11.69
C ASN A 215 -34.71 4.82 10.77
N LYS A 216 -34.47 6.11 11.00
CA LYS A 216 -35.03 7.25 10.25
C LYS A 216 -34.09 8.45 10.31
N ILE A 217 -34.13 9.27 9.27
CA ILE A 217 -33.42 10.56 9.23
C ILE A 217 -34.35 11.64 9.77
N THR A 218 -33.94 12.26 10.88
CA THR A 218 -34.70 13.34 11.51
C THR A 218 -34.01 14.70 11.47
N GLU A 219 -32.74 14.73 11.08
CA GLU A 219 -31.91 15.93 11.03
C GLU A 219 -31.51 16.26 9.60
N VAL A 220 -31.45 17.57 9.30
CA VAL A 220 -31.06 18.07 7.98
C VAL A 220 -29.63 17.69 7.63
N ASN A 221 -28.71 17.76 8.60
CA ASN A 221 -27.30 17.46 8.36
C ASN A 221 -27.11 16.02 7.90
N ASP A 222 -27.81 15.06 8.49
CA ASP A 222 -27.72 13.65 8.09
C ASP A 222 -28.28 13.40 6.67
N LEU A 223 -29.36 14.10 6.29
CA LEU A 223 -29.86 14.05 4.91
C LEU A 223 -28.79 14.56 3.93
N PHE A 224 -28.17 15.70 4.22
CA PHE A 224 -27.16 16.25 3.33
C PHE A 224 -25.87 15.44 3.32
N ASP A 225 -25.47 14.85 4.45
CA ASP A 225 -24.35 13.92 4.51
C ASP A 225 -24.61 12.72 3.58
N LEU A 226 -25.82 12.15 3.57
CA LEU A 226 -26.18 11.10 2.61
C LEU A 226 -26.15 11.55 1.16
N LEU A 227 -26.67 12.74 0.86
CA LEU A 227 -26.64 13.28 -0.50
C LEU A 227 -25.20 13.52 -0.98
N ILE A 228 -24.31 13.97 -0.09
CA ILE A 228 -22.88 14.12 -0.36
C ILE A 228 -22.24 12.75 -0.59
N ILE A 229 -22.49 11.79 0.30
CA ILE A 229 -22.00 10.42 0.16
C ILE A 229 -22.43 9.86 -1.19
N GLN A 230 -23.71 9.94 -1.55
CA GLN A 230 -24.24 9.40 -2.81
C GLN A 230 -23.52 9.95 -4.05
N GLU A 231 -23.12 11.22 -4.03
CA GLU A 231 -22.51 11.90 -5.16
C GLU A 231 -21.00 11.72 -5.25
N GLU A 232 -20.30 11.65 -4.11
CA GLU A 232 -18.85 11.75 -4.04
C GLU A 232 -18.16 10.47 -3.57
N ILE A 233 -18.92 9.44 -3.20
CA ILE A 233 -18.35 8.20 -2.68
C ILE A 233 -17.46 7.49 -3.72
N PRO A 234 -16.25 7.04 -3.34
CA PRO A 234 -15.41 6.24 -4.21
C PRO A 234 -16.12 4.96 -4.66
N GLU A 235 -15.97 4.60 -5.94
CA GLU A 235 -16.66 3.45 -6.55
C GLU A 235 -16.41 2.14 -5.79
N PHE A 236 -15.19 1.93 -5.27
CA PHE A 236 -14.91 0.70 -4.52
C PHE A 236 -15.61 0.64 -3.15
N ILE A 237 -15.95 1.79 -2.56
CA ILE A 237 -16.71 1.88 -1.31
C ILE A 237 -18.21 1.72 -1.58
N SER A 238 -18.74 2.31 -2.66
CA SER A 238 -20.17 2.15 -3.01
C SER A 238 -20.54 0.70 -3.32
N ASN A 239 -19.56 -0.11 -3.73
CA ASN A 239 -19.70 -1.53 -3.98
C ASN A 239 -19.68 -2.42 -2.72
N ILE A 240 -19.48 -1.84 -1.53
CA ILE A 240 -19.62 -2.57 -0.26
C ILE A 240 -21.12 -2.69 0.03
N GLY A 241 -21.59 -3.92 0.24
CA GLY A 241 -22.98 -4.27 0.56
C GLY A 241 -23.63 -3.38 1.62
N LEU A 242 -23.00 -3.18 2.78
CA LEU A 242 -23.53 -2.25 3.81
C LEU A 242 -23.80 -0.86 3.24
N VAL A 243 -22.83 -0.33 2.50
CA VAL A 243 -22.92 1.03 1.97
C VAL A 243 -24.05 1.13 0.96
N ASN A 244 -24.12 0.14 0.08
CA ASN A 244 -25.18 0.02 -0.89
C ASN A 244 -26.56 -0.14 -0.20
N ASP A 245 -26.65 -0.92 0.88
CA ASP A 245 -27.87 -1.16 1.63
C ASP A 245 -28.35 0.10 2.34
N VAL A 246 -27.45 0.83 3.01
CA VAL A 246 -27.77 2.10 3.66
C VAL A 246 -28.24 3.13 2.63
N LEU A 247 -27.50 3.31 1.54
CA LEU A 247 -27.87 4.25 0.48
C LEU A 247 -29.21 3.86 -0.14
N ASN A 248 -29.42 2.58 -0.48
CA ASN A 248 -30.69 2.11 -1.03
C ASN A 248 -31.83 2.28 -0.03
N HIS A 249 -31.62 1.99 1.25
CA HIS A 249 -32.63 2.08 2.29
C HIS A 249 -33.14 3.51 2.43
N PHE A 250 -32.25 4.51 2.42
CA PHE A 250 -32.64 5.90 2.60
C PHE A 250 -33.10 6.58 1.29
N ILE A 251 -32.53 6.20 0.14
CA ILE A 251 -32.89 6.82 -1.15
C ILE A 251 -34.20 6.24 -1.70
N LYS A 252 -34.45 4.93 -1.56
CA LYS A 252 -35.65 4.29 -2.11
C LYS A 252 -36.87 4.42 -1.22
N ASN A 253 -36.70 4.45 0.11
CA ASN A 253 -37.82 4.59 1.03
C ASN A 253 -38.03 6.06 1.42
N LYS A 254 -38.78 6.79 0.60
CA LYS A 254 -39.18 8.20 0.84
C LYS A 254 -39.80 8.43 2.23
N ASN A 255 -40.38 7.39 2.84
CA ASN A 255 -41.01 7.44 4.17
C ASN A 255 -40.01 7.47 5.35
N ASN A 256 -38.72 7.28 5.10
CA ASN A 256 -37.69 7.19 6.15
C ASN A 256 -37.06 8.55 6.48
N VAL A 257 -37.38 9.59 5.72
CA VAL A 257 -36.93 10.96 5.96
C VAL A 257 -38.08 11.75 6.56
N GLN A 258 -37.98 12.08 7.85
CA GLN A 258 -38.93 12.92 8.57
C GLN A 258 -38.13 13.98 9.32
N ILE A 259 -37.71 15.02 8.60
CA ILE A 259 -36.88 16.06 9.18
C ILE A 259 -37.72 16.85 10.20
N LYS A 260 -37.40 16.64 11.47
CA LYS A 260 -38.05 17.30 12.62
C LYS A 260 -37.22 18.45 13.16
N LYS A 261 -35.89 18.39 12.98
CA LYS A 261 -34.96 19.40 13.44
C LYS A 261 -34.15 19.94 12.28
N ILE A 262 -34.27 21.24 12.07
CA ILE A 262 -33.47 21.99 11.11
C ILE A 262 -32.59 22.91 11.95
N ASN A 263 -31.42 22.41 12.32
CA ASN A 263 -30.40 23.23 12.95
C ASN A 263 -29.39 23.61 11.87
N LEU A 264 -29.40 24.90 11.48
CA LEU A 264 -28.47 25.49 10.53
C LEU A 264 -27.45 26.41 11.21
N ASP A 265 -27.40 26.41 12.55
CA ASP A 265 -26.52 27.28 13.31
C ASP A 265 -25.05 26.99 12.95
N ASN A 266 -24.29 28.05 12.68
CA ASN A 266 -22.86 28.00 12.35
C ASN A 266 -22.49 27.25 11.05
N ILE A 267 -23.41 27.13 10.07
CA ILE A 267 -23.08 26.56 8.75
C ILE A 267 -22.35 27.58 7.89
N ASP A 268 -21.09 27.31 7.55
CA ASP A 268 -20.35 28.20 6.64
C ASP A 268 -21.00 28.31 5.24
N ILE A 269 -20.72 29.43 4.56
CA ILE A 269 -21.32 29.75 3.25
C ILE A 269 -20.98 28.72 2.16
N LYS A 270 -19.83 28.04 2.23
CA LYS A 270 -19.45 26.99 1.28
C LYS A 270 -20.30 25.74 1.49
N LYS A 271 -20.53 25.34 2.74
CA LYS A 271 -21.42 24.23 3.09
C LYS A 271 -22.86 24.56 2.71
N LEU A 272 -23.34 25.77 2.99
CA LEU A 272 -24.70 26.21 2.64
C LEU A 272 -24.94 26.19 1.12
N SER A 273 -24.02 26.75 0.33
CA SER A 273 -24.11 26.72 -1.13
C SER A 273 -24.13 25.29 -1.69
N LYS A 274 -23.31 24.39 -1.13
CA LYS A 274 -23.31 22.96 -1.51
C LYS A 274 -24.64 22.29 -1.18
N MET A 275 -25.23 22.58 -0.01
CA MET A 275 -26.54 22.07 0.39
C MET A 275 -27.64 22.54 -0.58
N ILE A 276 -27.69 23.83 -0.93
CA ILE A 276 -28.66 24.35 -1.91
C ILE A 276 -28.50 23.68 -3.27
N TYR A 277 -27.26 23.50 -3.74
CA TYR A 277 -26.98 22.82 -5.00
C TYR A 277 -27.47 21.36 -4.99
N LEU A 278 -27.13 20.61 -3.94
CA LEU A 278 -27.51 19.20 -3.81
C LEU A 278 -29.03 19.03 -3.68
N LEU A 279 -29.70 19.93 -2.97
CA LEU A 279 -31.16 19.93 -2.84
C LEU A 279 -31.83 20.11 -4.20
N LYS A 280 -31.40 21.10 -4.99
CA LYS A 280 -31.92 21.35 -6.34
C LYS A 280 -31.69 20.16 -7.26
N LYS A 281 -30.49 19.58 -7.24
CA LYS A 281 -30.13 18.42 -8.07
C LYS A 281 -31.00 17.21 -7.75
N ASN A 282 -31.32 17.00 -6.47
CA ASN A 282 -32.07 15.84 -6.00
C ASN A 282 -33.59 16.07 -5.87
N LYS A 283 -34.13 17.17 -6.42
CA LYS A 283 -35.56 17.50 -6.36
C LYS A 283 -36.49 16.32 -6.71
N LYS A 284 -36.15 15.56 -7.77
CA LYS A 284 -36.99 14.43 -8.25
C LYS A 284 -37.05 13.25 -7.27
N ASN A 285 -36.04 13.12 -6.40
CA ASN A 285 -35.90 12.02 -5.47
C ASN A 285 -36.52 12.32 -4.10
N LEU A 286 -36.77 13.60 -3.80
CA LEU A 286 -37.37 14.06 -2.56
C LEU A 286 -38.89 14.14 -2.68
N ASP A 287 -39.56 14.11 -1.52
CA ASP A 287 -40.96 14.50 -1.44
C ASP A 287 -41.10 16.02 -1.67
N ASN A 288 -42.20 16.45 -2.32
CA ASN A 288 -42.38 17.86 -2.68
C ASN A 288 -42.49 18.76 -1.45
N GLU A 289 -43.21 18.32 -0.42
CA GLU A 289 -43.38 19.09 0.83
C GLU A 289 -42.04 19.23 1.55
N LEU A 290 -41.27 18.13 1.60
CA LEU A 290 -39.92 18.14 2.16
C LEU A 290 -38.98 19.09 1.40
N TYR A 291 -39.01 19.04 0.06
CA TYR A 291 -38.19 19.89 -0.79
C TYR A 291 -38.50 21.37 -0.58
N GLU A 292 -39.78 21.76 -0.56
CA GLU A 292 -40.21 23.14 -0.36
C GLU A 292 -39.78 23.65 1.03
N ASN A 293 -40.05 22.88 2.09
CA ASN A 293 -39.69 23.24 3.46
C ASN A 293 -38.17 23.43 3.65
N LEU A 294 -37.35 22.55 3.04
CA LEU A 294 -35.90 22.69 3.06
C LEU A 294 -35.42 23.87 2.23
N SER A 295 -36.02 24.10 1.06
CA SER A 295 -35.65 25.19 0.16
C SER A 295 -35.86 26.54 0.83
N ASP A 296 -37.02 26.74 1.47
CA ASP A 296 -37.35 27.98 2.16
C ASP A 296 -36.40 28.26 3.32
N LYS A 297 -36.07 27.23 4.11
CA LYS A 297 -35.15 27.39 5.26
C LYS A 297 -33.72 27.68 4.84
N LEU A 298 -33.20 26.98 3.83
CA LEU A 298 -31.85 27.27 3.32
C LEU A 298 -31.77 28.65 2.65
N LEU A 299 -32.86 29.09 2.00
CA LEU A 299 -32.92 30.43 1.41
C LEU A 299 -32.90 31.52 2.48
N ASN A 300 -33.70 31.35 3.54
CA ASN A 300 -33.70 32.29 4.68
C ASN A 300 -32.32 32.39 5.34
N GLU A 301 -31.64 31.26 5.52
CA GLU A 301 -30.28 31.25 6.07
C GLU A 301 -29.28 31.93 5.13
N ALA A 302 -29.42 31.75 3.81
CA ALA A 302 -28.58 32.43 2.84
C ALA A 302 -28.79 33.95 2.84
N ILE A 303 -30.03 34.41 3.06
CA ILE A 303 -30.35 35.84 3.21
C ILE A 303 -29.71 36.41 4.48
N ASN A 304 -29.73 35.66 5.59
CA ASN A 304 -29.06 36.07 6.84
C ASN A 304 -27.55 36.29 6.65
N TYR A 305 -26.90 35.52 5.76
CA TYR A 305 -25.48 35.70 5.44
C TYR A 305 -25.16 36.92 4.57
N LEU A 306 -26.16 37.48 3.87
CA LEU A 306 -25.99 38.60 2.95
C LEU A 306 -26.26 39.97 3.59
N ASN A 307 -26.92 39.98 4.75
CA ASN A 307 -27.27 41.16 5.53
C ASN A 307 -26.30 41.38 6.69
#